data_AF-A0A8J3FTD0-F1
#
_entry.id   AF-A0A8J3FTD0-F1
#
_cell.length_a   1.000
_cell.length_b   1.000
_cell.length_c   1.000
_cell.angle_alpha   90.00
_cell.angle_beta   90.00
_cell.angle_gamma   90.00
#
_symmetry.space_group_name_H-M   'P 1'
#
loop_
_entity.id
_entity.type
_entity.pdbx_description
1 polymer ?
#
loop_
_entity_poly.entity_id
_entity_poly.type
_entity_poly.pdbx_seq_one_letter_code
_entity_poly.pdbx_strand_id
1 'polypeptide(L)'
;MHPDLEQRLTLMPRRLRNRHSDDVRILETMLAPGERVRALTAGPLVGRGRVLFAVTDRRILLAGSGWSESLPYWQLAGVTAGRGFPLSTTLVIHTAGRVLELRSPRQAVAELVAAVRYASGVPEI
;
A
#
# COMPACT_ATOMS: atom_id res chain seq x y z
N MET A 1 -3.64 12.68 13.92
CA MET A 1 -2.77 11.93 13.00
C MET A 1 -2.15 10.75 13.71
N HIS A 2 -2.29 9.55 13.15
CA HIS A 2 -1.69 8.34 13.71
C HIS A 2 -0.15 8.45 13.60
N PRO A 3 0.62 8.25 14.69
CA PRO A 3 2.06 8.55 14.71
C PRO A 3 2.85 7.74 13.67
N ASP A 4 2.50 6.47 13.46
CA ASP A 4 3.13 5.64 12.44
C ASP A 4 2.85 6.14 11.01
N LEU A 5 1.62 6.59 10.74
CA LEU A 5 1.25 7.14 9.43
C LEU A 5 2.01 8.44 9.17
N GLU A 6 2.10 9.32 10.16
CA GLU A 6 2.89 10.56 10.10
C GLU A 6 4.36 10.27 9.80
N GLN A 7 4.98 9.36 10.56
CA GLN A 7 6.38 8.98 10.36
C GLN A 7 6.60 8.47 8.93
N ARG A 8 5.73 7.59 8.42
CA ARG A 8 5.86 7.05 7.06
C ARG A 8 5.64 8.10 5.99
N LEU A 9 4.71 9.02 6.21
CA LEU A 9 4.51 10.16 5.33
C LEU A 9 5.78 11.01 5.24
N THR A 10 6.51 11.24 6.34
CA THR A 10 7.74 12.06 6.29
C THR A 10 8.79 11.56 5.28
N LEU A 11 8.83 10.24 5.06
CA LEU A 11 9.74 9.57 4.10
C LEU A 11 9.31 9.72 2.63
N MET A 12 8.04 10.08 2.37
CA MET A 12 7.56 10.34 1.02
C MET A 12 7.99 11.73 0.51
N PRO A 13 8.24 11.91 -0.80
CA PRO A 13 8.50 13.24 -1.36
C PRO A 13 7.35 14.22 -1.07
N ARG A 14 7.68 15.46 -0.64
CA ARG A 14 6.70 16.52 -0.31
C ARG A 14 5.63 16.73 -1.38
N ARG A 15 6.02 16.77 -2.66
CA ARG A 15 5.08 16.94 -3.79
C ARG A 15 4.06 15.81 -3.87
N LEU A 16 4.48 14.61 -3.52
CA LEU A 16 3.65 13.41 -3.57
C LEU A 16 2.69 13.39 -2.37
N ARG A 17 3.17 13.73 -1.16
CA ARG A 17 2.28 13.95 0.00
C ARG A 17 1.17 14.98 -0.28
N ASN A 18 1.52 16.15 -0.81
CA ASN A 18 0.54 17.21 -1.05
C ASN A 18 -0.53 16.80 -2.07
N ARG A 19 -0.15 15.98 -3.06
CA ARG A 19 -1.09 15.44 -4.06
C ARG A 19 -2.08 14.43 -3.46
N HIS A 20 -1.69 13.77 -2.37
CA HIS A 20 -2.47 12.73 -1.71
C HIS A 20 -3.02 13.20 -0.35
N SER A 21 -3.17 14.52 -0.13
CA SER A 21 -3.63 15.05 1.17
C SER A 21 -4.98 14.50 1.60
N ASP A 22 -5.91 14.35 0.64
CA ASP A 22 -7.24 13.83 0.91
C ASP A 22 -7.18 12.31 1.14
N ASP A 23 -6.40 11.59 0.34
CA ASP A 23 -6.16 10.14 0.51
C ASP A 23 -5.53 9.84 1.88
N VAL A 24 -4.63 10.69 2.39
CA VAL A 24 -4.05 10.57 3.74
C VAL A 24 -5.13 10.70 4.81
N ARG A 25 -6.03 11.69 4.69
CA ARG A 25 -7.14 11.85 5.64
C ARG A 25 -8.07 10.65 5.63
N ILE A 26 -8.34 10.11 4.45
CA ILE A 26 -9.13 8.88 4.29
C ILE A 26 -8.43 7.70 4.97
N LEU A 27 -7.13 7.50 4.75
CA LEU A 27 -6.42 6.42 5.44
C LEU A 27 -6.41 6.60 6.96
N GLU A 28 -6.28 7.83 7.44
CA GLU A 28 -6.31 8.13 8.88
C GLU A 28 -7.64 7.73 9.52
N THR A 29 -8.77 7.97 8.86
CA THR A 29 -10.09 7.57 9.38
C THR A 29 -10.35 6.07 9.29
N MET A 30 -9.63 5.37 8.41
CA MET A 30 -9.75 3.91 8.27
C MET A 30 -8.93 3.15 9.31
N LEU A 31 -7.86 3.73 9.86
CA LEU A 31 -7.01 3.08 10.85
C LEU A 31 -7.77 2.82 12.15
N ALA A 32 -7.81 1.56 12.57
CA ALA A 32 -8.39 1.18 13.84
C ALA A 32 -7.50 1.60 15.02
N PRO A 33 -8.04 1.76 16.23
CA PRO A 33 -7.23 2.00 17.42
C PRO A 33 -6.13 0.95 17.59
N GLY A 34 -4.88 1.43 17.70
CA GLY A 34 -3.68 0.61 17.85
C GLY A 34 -3.21 -0.13 16.59
N GLU A 35 -3.84 0.10 15.43
CA GLU A 35 -3.41 -0.45 14.14
C GLU A 35 -2.15 0.28 13.64
N ARG A 36 -1.06 -0.46 13.41
CA ARG A 36 0.24 0.15 13.08
C ARG A 36 0.53 0.11 11.60
N VAL A 37 0.97 1.24 11.04
CA VAL A 37 1.39 1.31 9.62
C VAL A 37 2.83 0.79 9.47
N ARG A 38 2.99 -0.30 8.72
CA ARG A 38 4.28 -0.97 8.49
C ARG A 38 4.99 -0.48 7.25
N ALA A 39 4.25 -0.19 6.18
CA ALA A 39 4.81 0.36 4.95
C ALA A 39 3.77 1.26 4.27
N LEU A 40 4.26 2.24 3.51
CA LEU A 40 3.43 3.21 2.81
C LEU A 40 4.08 3.54 1.46
N THR A 41 3.29 3.52 0.39
CA THR A 41 3.72 4.07 -0.89
C THR A 41 2.57 4.74 -1.61
N ALA A 42 2.87 5.42 -2.70
CA ALA A 42 1.86 5.85 -3.64
C ALA A 42 2.32 5.64 -5.07
N GLY A 43 1.35 5.42 -5.95
CA GLY A 43 1.61 5.09 -7.34
C GLY A 43 0.32 4.82 -8.11
N PRO A 44 0.40 4.65 -9.44
CA PRO A 44 -0.76 4.24 -10.22
C PRO A 44 -1.09 2.76 -9.96
N LEU A 45 -2.32 2.52 -9.53
CA LEU A 45 -2.99 1.24 -9.52
C LEU A 45 -3.67 1.03 -10.88
N VAL A 46 -3.36 -0.08 -11.55
CA VAL A 46 -3.91 -0.39 -12.87
C VAL A 46 -5.43 -0.41 -12.81
N GLY A 47 -6.08 0.33 -13.73
CA GLY A 47 -7.54 0.45 -13.82
C GLY A 47 -8.21 1.36 -12.78
N ARG A 48 -7.47 1.92 -11.81
CA ARG A 48 -8.06 2.76 -10.73
C ARG A 48 -7.35 4.09 -10.47
N GLY A 49 -6.29 4.38 -11.23
CA GLY A 49 -5.59 5.65 -11.15
C GLY A 49 -4.59 5.72 -10.00
N ARG A 50 -4.30 6.92 -9.51
CA ARG A 50 -3.30 7.11 -8.45
C ARG A 50 -3.89 6.77 -7.09
N VAL A 51 -3.11 6.03 -6.30
CA VAL A 51 -3.52 5.58 -4.98
C VAL A 51 -2.40 5.80 -3.97
N LEU A 52 -2.80 6.02 -2.73
CA LEU A 52 -1.99 5.81 -1.54
C LEU A 52 -2.25 4.39 -1.02
N PHE A 53 -1.18 3.65 -0.78
CA PHE A 53 -1.21 2.24 -0.44
C PHE A 53 -0.47 2.03 0.87
N ALA A 54 -1.19 1.60 1.90
CA ALA A 54 -0.65 1.36 3.24
C ALA A 54 -0.78 -0.11 3.62
N VAL A 55 0.29 -0.68 4.14
CA VAL A 55 0.31 -2.01 4.77
C VAL A 55 0.34 -1.77 6.27
N THR A 56 -0.63 -2.33 6.99
CA THR A 56 -0.69 -2.24 8.44
C THR A 56 -0.18 -3.53 9.08
N ASP A 57 -0.43 -3.75 10.38
CA ASP A 57 -0.27 -5.05 11.03
C ASP A 57 -1.53 -5.91 10.98
N ARG A 58 -2.64 -5.38 10.45
CA ARG A 58 -3.93 -6.08 10.39
C ARG A 58 -4.45 -6.32 8.98
N ARG A 59 -4.12 -5.45 8.03
CA ARG A 59 -4.66 -5.45 6.67
C ARG A 59 -3.89 -4.50 5.75
N ILE A 60 -4.33 -4.46 4.51
CA ILE A 60 -3.90 -3.47 3.53
C ILE A 60 -5.01 -2.42 3.40
N LEU A 61 -4.63 -1.15 3.35
CA LEU A 61 -5.53 -0.03 3.09
C LEU A 61 -5.11 0.68 1.81
N LEU A 62 -6.09 0.96 0.95
CA LEU A 62 -5.91 1.75 -0.26
C LEU A 62 -6.83 2.97 -0.21
N ALA A 63 -6.32 4.11 -0.62
CA ALA A 63 -7.12 5.31 -0.83
C ALA A 63 -6.75 5.94 -2.17
N GLY A 64 -7.76 6.36 -2.93
CA GLY A 64 -7.59 7.13 -4.16
C GLY A 64 -8.72 8.15 -4.29
N SER A 65 -8.72 8.90 -5.39
CA SER A 65 -9.67 9.99 -5.58
C SER A 65 -11.12 9.50 -5.54
N GLY A 66 -11.81 9.81 -4.42
CA GLY A 66 -13.22 9.47 -4.21
C GLY A 66 -13.49 8.02 -3.80
N TRP A 67 -12.47 7.21 -3.51
CA TRP A 67 -12.67 5.81 -3.10
C TRP A 67 -11.62 5.34 -2.11
N SER A 68 -11.99 4.33 -1.32
CA SER A 68 -11.07 3.64 -0.43
C SER A 68 -11.41 2.17 -0.33
N GLU A 69 -10.44 1.38 0.08
CA GLU A 69 -10.59 -0.06 0.18
C GLU A 69 -9.78 -0.61 1.35
N SER A 70 -10.38 -1.56 2.07
CA SER A 70 -9.72 -2.32 3.11
C SER A 70 -9.64 -3.78 2.68
N LEU A 71 -8.42 -4.29 2.57
CA LEU A 71 -8.13 -5.64 2.11
C LEU A 71 -7.53 -6.45 3.27
N PRO A 72 -8.33 -7.27 3.96
CA PRO A 72 -7.87 -8.07 5.08
C PRO A 72 -6.98 -9.23 4.60
N TYR A 73 -6.03 -9.65 5.45
CA TYR A 73 -5.02 -10.63 5.03
C TYR A 73 -5.56 -12.01 4.68
N TRP A 74 -6.70 -12.42 5.25
CA TRP A 74 -7.34 -13.69 4.88
C TRP A 74 -7.85 -13.74 3.44
N GLN A 75 -7.99 -12.58 2.77
CA GLN A 75 -8.31 -12.50 1.35
C GLN A 75 -7.07 -12.57 0.44
N LEU A 76 -5.86 -12.50 1.00
CA LEU A 76 -4.63 -12.55 0.23
C LEU A 76 -4.27 -13.99 -0.12
N ALA A 77 -4.05 -14.23 -1.40
CA ALA A 77 -3.49 -15.48 -1.90
C ALA A 77 -1.97 -15.37 -2.10
N GLY A 78 -1.45 -14.19 -2.42
CA GLY A 78 -0.02 -13.99 -2.72
C GLY A 78 0.37 -12.54 -2.93
N VAL A 79 1.67 -12.26 -2.76
CA VAL A 79 2.25 -10.94 -3.06
C VAL A 79 3.62 -11.10 -3.72
N THR A 80 3.79 -10.41 -4.86
CA THR A 80 5.01 -10.53 -5.67
C THR A 80 5.45 -9.17 -6.18
N ALA A 81 6.76 -9.02 -6.38
CA ALA A 81 7.31 -7.92 -7.15
C ALA A 81 7.42 -8.38 -8.61
N GLY A 82 6.58 -7.84 -9.48
CA GLY A 82 6.63 -8.08 -10.91
C GLY A 82 7.97 -7.64 -11.52
N ARG A 83 8.23 -8.06 -12.76
CA ARG A 83 9.38 -7.55 -13.52
C ARG A 83 9.09 -6.13 -13.98
N GLY A 84 9.90 -5.19 -13.53
CA GLY A 84 9.76 -3.76 -13.80
C GLY A 84 10.93 -3.16 -14.60
N PHE A 85 10.75 -1.91 -15.00
CA PHE A 85 11.81 -1.06 -15.54
C PHE A 85 12.90 -0.80 -14.47
N PRO A 86 14.12 -0.35 -14.83
CA PRO A 86 15.25 -0.27 -13.90
C PRO A 86 14.98 0.49 -12.58
N LEU A 87 14.08 1.49 -12.61
CA LEU A 87 13.79 2.37 -11.47
C LEU A 87 12.40 2.17 -10.86
N SER A 88 11.50 1.45 -11.52
CA SER A 88 10.12 1.24 -11.07
C SER A 88 9.71 -0.19 -11.27
N THR A 89 8.95 -0.72 -10.32
CA THR A 89 8.43 -2.08 -10.43
C THR A 89 6.96 -2.14 -10.08
N THR A 90 6.32 -3.23 -10.46
CA THR A 90 4.90 -3.47 -10.19
C THR A 90 4.80 -4.37 -8.97
N LEU A 91 4.17 -3.89 -7.90
CA LEU A 91 3.67 -4.74 -6.83
C LEU A 91 2.42 -5.44 -7.35
N VAL A 92 2.39 -6.77 -7.32
CA VAL A 92 1.23 -7.57 -7.71
C VAL A 92 0.69 -8.27 -6.46
N ILE A 93 -0.59 -8.07 -6.19
CA ILE A 93 -1.28 -8.69 -5.05
C ILE A 93 -2.40 -9.54 -5.59
N HIS A 94 -2.33 -10.83 -5.29
CA HIS A 94 -3.38 -11.79 -5.61
C HIS A 94 -4.35 -11.87 -4.44
N THR A 95 -5.62 -11.60 -4.69
CA THR A 95 -6.69 -11.75 -3.69
C THR A 95 -7.73 -12.75 -4.18
N ALA A 96 -8.64 -13.17 -3.30
CA ALA A 96 -9.80 -13.96 -3.69
C ALA A 96 -10.62 -13.23 -4.78
N GLY A 97 -10.46 -13.66 -6.03
CA GLY A 97 -11.23 -13.17 -7.18
C GLY A 97 -10.66 -11.97 -7.96
N ARG A 98 -9.49 -11.43 -7.62
CA ARG A 98 -8.87 -10.34 -8.40
C ARG A 98 -7.36 -10.20 -8.18
N VAL A 99 -6.72 -9.45 -9.06
CA VAL A 99 -5.30 -9.07 -9.00
C VAL A 99 -5.21 -7.55 -8.93
N LEU A 100 -4.42 -7.04 -7.98
CA LEU A 100 -4.11 -5.61 -7.86
C LEU A 100 -2.67 -5.36 -8.31
N GLU A 101 -2.48 -4.45 -9.25
CA GLU A 101 -1.16 -4.10 -9.79
C GLU A 101 -0.83 -2.64 -9.54
N LEU A 102 0.13 -2.39 -8.64
CA LEU A 102 0.56 -1.05 -8.25
C LEU A 102 1.98 -0.79 -8.76
N ARG A 103 2.16 0.24 -9.60
CA ARG A 103 3.52 0.65 -10.00
C ARG A 103 4.10 1.62 -8.98
N SER A 104 5.31 1.35 -8.51
CA SER A 104 5.97 2.16 -7.48
C SER A 104 7.50 2.03 -7.60
N PRO A 105 8.30 2.94 -7.01
CA PRO A 105 9.74 2.76 -6.96
C PRO A 105 10.14 1.38 -6.43
N ARG A 106 11.18 0.78 -7.00
CA ARG A 106 11.59 -0.60 -6.69
C ARG A 106 11.82 -0.85 -5.20
N GLN A 107 12.45 0.10 -4.50
CA GLN A 107 12.70 0.01 -3.07
C GLN A 107 11.40 -0.01 -2.25
N ALA A 108 10.42 0.82 -2.62
CA ALA A 108 9.13 0.88 -1.94
C ALA A 108 8.32 -0.43 -2.15
N VAL A 109 8.39 -1.03 -3.34
CA VAL A 109 7.77 -2.34 -3.59
C VAL A 109 8.43 -3.43 -2.74
N ALA A 110 9.76 -3.46 -2.65
CA ALA A 110 10.46 -4.43 -1.81
C ALA A 110 10.05 -4.30 -0.33
N GLU A 111 9.94 -3.07 0.18
CA GLU A 111 9.47 -2.80 1.54
C GLU A 111 8.01 -3.26 1.74
N LEU A 112 7.12 -3.00 0.78
CA LEU A 112 5.73 -3.45 0.84
C LEU A 112 5.61 -4.96 0.81
N VAL A 113 6.32 -5.64 -0.07
CA VAL A 113 6.33 -7.11 -0.15
C VAL A 113 6.77 -7.70 1.19
N ALA A 114 7.87 -7.19 1.76
CA ALA A 114 8.36 -7.63 3.07
C ALA A 114 7.33 -7.38 4.18
N ALA A 115 6.71 -6.19 4.21
CA ALA A 115 5.70 -5.83 5.20
C ALA A 115 4.44 -6.69 5.09
N VAL A 116 3.95 -6.95 3.87
CA VAL A 116 2.78 -7.82 3.65
C VAL A 116 3.09 -9.25 4.10
N ARG A 117 4.25 -9.80 3.73
CA ARG A 117 4.64 -11.16 4.15
C ARG A 117 4.74 -11.29 5.66
N TYR A 118 5.39 -10.32 6.30
CA TYR A 118 5.52 -10.30 7.76
C TYR A 118 4.15 -10.25 8.46
N ALA A 119 3.22 -9.43 7.96
CA ALA A 119 1.93 -9.21 8.61
C ALA A 119 0.87 -10.28 8.27
N SER A 120 0.92 -10.86 7.07
CA SER A 120 -0.06 -11.84 6.59
C SER A 120 0.37 -13.30 6.73
N GLY A 121 1.67 -13.58 6.84
CA GLY A 121 2.23 -14.93 6.78
C GLY A 121 2.19 -15.59 5.39
N VAL A 122 1.80 -14.84 4.35
CA VAL A 122 1.65 -15.36 2.97
C VAL A 122 3.02 -15.53 2.28
N PRO A 123 3.25 -16.60 1.50
CA PRO A 123 4.53 -16.85 0.81
C PRO A 123 4.76 -15.96 -0.43
N GLU A 124 6.00 -15.98 -0.94
CA GLU A 124 6.34 -15.52 -2.29
C GLU A 124 5.79 -16.52 -3.32
N ILE A 125 5.16 -16.02 -4.38
CA ILE A 125 4.70 -16.83 -5.52
C ILE A 125 5.53 -16.49 -6.75
#